data_AF-A0A239RMR8-F1
#
_entry.id   AF-A0A239RMR8-F1
#
_cell.length_a   1.000
_cell.length_b   1.000
_cell.length_c   1.000
_cell.angle_alpha   90.00
_cell.angle_beta   90.00
_cell.angle_gamma   90.00
#
_symmetry.space_group_name_H-M   'P 1'
#
loop_
_entity.id
_entity.type
_entity.pdbx_description
1 polymer ?
#
loop_
_entity_poly.entity_id
_entity_poly.type
_entity_poly.pdbx_seq_one_letter_code
_entity_poly.pdbx_strand_id
1 'polypeptide(L)'
;MRTINFKEVEIKGIDGTPKTVDIARDMANVLYYQTNSIAAVSVALDIYKTGCAELDAETAVAVKAVVKQNFTAIVQLALNPILEDIINGRADAHTVQNL
;
A
#
# COMPACT_ATOMS: atom_id res chain seq x y z
N MET A 1 8.69 8.49 -7.03
CA MET A 1 7.28 8.03 -7.07
C MET A 1 7.30 6.56 -7.43
N ARG A 2 6.32 5.77 -6.95
CA ARG A 2 6.24 4.33 -7.23
C ARG A 2 4.79 3.91 -7.37
N THR A 3 4.49 3.10 -8.39
CA THR A 3 3.18 2.48 -8.56
C THR A 3 3.06 1.25 -7.67
N ILE A 4 1.96 1.16 -6.92
CA ILE A 4 1.59 -0.01 -6.13
C ILE A 4 0.36 -0.67 -6.78
N ASN A 5 0.41 -2.01 -6.92
CA ASN A 5 -0.74 -2.82 -7.32
C ASN A 5 -1.42 -3.40 -6.07
N PHE A 6 -2.60 -2.89 -5.72
CA PHE A 6 -3.37 -3.35 -4.56
C PHE A 6 -4.19 -4.61 -4.83
N LYS A 7 -4.24 -5.08 -6.09
CA LYS A 7 -4.83 -6.38 -6.46
C LYS A 7 -3.89 -7.55 -6.17
N GLU A 8 -2.60 -7.26 -5.99
CA GLU A 8 -1.55 -8.27 -5.87
C GLU A 8 -0.64 -8.00 -4.67
N VAL A 9 -1.23 -7.87 -3.48
CA VAL A 9 -0.45 -7.71 -2.25
C VAL A 9 0.00 -9.08 -1.76
N GLU A 10 1.30 -9.31 -1.67
CA GLU A 10 1.85 -10.51 -1.06
C GLU A 10 1.83 -10.42 0.47
N ILE A 11 1.13 -11.35 1.10
CA ILE A 11 1.07 -11.53 2.55
C ILE A 11 1.64 -12.89 2.94
N LYS A 12 2.04 -13.05 4.20
CA LYS A 12 2.52 -14.32 4.75
C LYS A 12 1.40 -15.05 5.50
N GLY A 13 1.12 -16.30 5.12
CA GLY A 13 0.20 -17.17 5.82
C GLY A 13 0.71 -17.59 7.20
N ILE A 14 -0.18 -18.16 8.03
CA ILE A 14 0.19 -18.70 9.36
C ILE A 14 1.19 -19.86 9.28
N ASP A 15 1.17 -20.59 8.16
CA ASP A 15 2.11 -21.66 7.80
C ASP A 15 3.43 -21.12 7.22
N GLY A 16 3.55 -19.80 7.11
CA GLY A 16 4.72 -19.12 6.56
C GLY A 16 4.76 -19.05 5.03
N THR A 17 3.76 -19.60 4.33
CA THR A 17 3.72 -19.56 2.86
C THR A 17 3.29 -18.17 2.35
N PRO A 18 3.90 -17.67 1.26
CA PRO A 18 3.43 -16.44 0.63
C PRO A 18 2.07 -16.67 -0.03
N LYS A 19 1.19 -15.68 0.06
CA LYS A 19 -0.13 -15.66 -0.57
C LYS A 19 -0.39 -14.28 -1.14
N THR A 20 -0.92 -14.23 -2.35
CA THR A 20 -1.35 -12.99 -2.98
C THR A 20 -2.81 -12.72 -2.64
N VAL A 21 -3.12 -11.51 -2.22
CA VAL A 21 -4.49 -11.06 -1.94
C VAL A 21 -4.82 -9.79 -2.73
N ASP A 22 -6.06 -9.73 -3.21
CA ASP A 22 -6.65 -8.52 -3.79
C ASP A 22 -7.35 -7.73 -2.68
N ILE A 23 -6.80 -6.56 -2.36
CA ILE A 23 -7.38 -5.62 -1.39
C ILE A 23 -7.77 -4.30 -2.05
N ALA A 24 -7.77 -4.20 -3.38
CA ALA A 24 -7.90 -2.93 -4.07
C ALA A 24 -9.21 -2.22 -3.74
N ARG A 25 -10.33 -2.94 -3.79
CA ARG A 25 -11.65 -2.35 -3.48
C ARG A 25 -11.75 -1.91 -2.02
N ASP A 26 -11.25 -2.72 -1.10
CA ASP A 26 -11.26 -2.40 0.34
C ASP A 26 -10.37 -1.20 0.63
N MET A 27 -9.16 -1.16 0.06
CA MET A 27 -8.24 -0.04 0.15
C MET A 27 -8.86 1.24 -0.39
N ALA A 28 -9.42 1.20 -1.59
CA ALA A 28 -10.07 2.35 -2.19
C ALA A 28 -11.20 2.90 -1.31
N ASN A 29 -12.10 2.04 -0.83
CA ASN A 29 -13.23 2.46 0.01
C ASN A 29 -12.74 3.06 1.33
N VAL A 30 -11.86 2.36 2.04
CA VAL A 30 -11.35 2.84 3.34
C VAL A 30 -10.60 4.16 3.15
N LEU A 31 -9.72 4.25 2.15
CA LEU A 31 -8.95 5.47 1.89
C LEU A 31 -9.88 6.63 1.54
N TYR A 32 -10.89 6.42 0.68
CA TYR A 32 -11.83 7.47 0.26
C TYR A 32 -12.65 8.03 1.43
N TYR A 33 -13.10 7.19 2.36
CA TYR A 33 -13.97 7.61 3.46
C TYR A 33 -13.25 7.96 4.76
N GLN A 34 -12.02 7.49 4.97
CA GLN A 34 -11.30 7.64 6.25
C GLN A 34 -10.05 8.52 6.16
N THR A 35 -9.59 8.89 4.97
CA THR A 35 -8.43 9.78 4.84
C THR A 35 -8.77 11.21 5.26
N ASN A 36 -7.80 11.87 5.91
CA ASN A 36 -7.83 13.32 6.17
C ASN A 36 -6.95 14.10 5.18
N SER A 37 -6.32 13.42 4.21
CA SER A 37 -5.49 14.04 3.16
C SER A 37 -6.29 14.15 1.86
N ILE A 38 -6.40 15.38 1.34
CA ILE A 38 -7.02 15.65 0.03
C ILE A 38 -6.28 14.90 -1.08
N ALA A 39 -4.94 14.89 -1.05
CA ALA A 39 -4.12 14.19 -2.05
C ALA A 39 -4.41 12.67 -2.06
N ALA A 40 -4.68 12.08 -0.89
CA ALA A 40 -5.03 10.66 -0.79
C ALA A 40 -6.44 10.32 -1.29
N VAL A 41 -7.34 11.30 -1.48
CA VAL A 41 -8.63 11.05 -2.14
C VAL A 41 -8.42 10.67 -3.61
N SER A 42 -7.50 11.34 -4.31
CA SER A 42 -7.14 10.99 -5.69
C SER A 42 -6.57 9.57 -5.78
N VAL A 43 -5.68 9.20 -4.84
CA VAL A 43 -5.16 7.84 -4.71
C VAL A 43 -6.29 6.83 -4.57
N ALA A 44 -7.30 7.11 -3.74
CA ALA A 44 -8.42 6.20 -3.52
C ALA A 44 -9.20 5.95 -4.83
N LEU A 45 -9.41 7.01 -5.62
CA LEU A 45 -10.08 6.93 -6.91
C LEU A 45 -9.29 6.13 -7.94
N ASP A 46 -7.96 6.28 -7.96
CA ASP A 46 -7.09 5.53 -8.88
C ASP A 46 -7.09 4.03 -8.53
N ILE A 47 -7.01 3.70 -7.24
CA ILE A 47 -7.13 2.31 -6.76
C ILE A 47 -8.51 1.74 -7.13
N TYR A 48 -9.59 2.51 -6.94
CA TYR A 48 -10.93 2.05 -7.28
C TYR A 48 -11.08 1.70 -8.76
N LYS A 49 -10.53 2.54 -9.64
CA LYS A 49 -10.66 2.39 -11.10
C LYS A 49 -9.74 1.30 -11.66
N THR A 50 -8.50 1.25 -11.18
CA THR A 50 -7.44 0.45 -11.84
C THR A 50 -6.94 -0.71 -10.97
N GLY A 51 -7.14 -0.62 -9.66
CA GLY A 51 -6.47 -1.47 -8.67
C GLY A 51 -5.09 -1.00 -8.27
N CYS A 52 -4.58 0.07 -8.89
CA CYS A 52 -3.25 0.59 -8.70
C CYS A 52 -3.28 2.08 -8.36
N ALA A 53 -2.22 2.58 -7.74
CA ALA A 53 -1.97 4.01 -7.64
C ALA A 53 -0.48 4.31 -7.64
N GLU A 54 -0.12 5.46 -8.22
CA GLU A 54 1.22 6.02 -8.11
C GLU A 54 1.30 6.87 -6.84
N LEU A 55 2.30 6.58 -6.00
CA LEU A 55 2.51 7.27 -4.75
C LEU A 55 3.83 8.03 -4.75
N ASP A 56 3.77 9.25 -4.22
CA ASP A 56 4.91 10.02 -3.73
C ASP A 56 5.03 9.90 -2.20
N ALA A 57 5.97 10.63 -1.61
CA ALA A 57 6.18 10.59 -0.16
C ALA A 57 4.96 11.09 0.63
N GLU A 58 4.28 12.15 0.19
CA GLU A 58 3.11 12.73 0.87
C GLU A 58 1.94 11.73 0.89
N THR A 59 1.58 11.22 -0.28
CA THR A 59 0.50 10.26 -0.44
C THR A 59 0.82 8.93 0.25
N ALA A 60 2.08 8.48 0.24
CA ALA A 60 2.50 7.29 0.98
C ALA A 60 2.35 7.45 2.51
N VAL A 61 2.63 8.63 3.08
CA VAL A 61 2.37 8.91 4.51
C VAL A 61 0.88 8.76 4.81
N ALA A 62 0.01 9.33 3.97
CA ALA A 62 -1.43 9.27 4.16
C ALA A 62 -1.99 7.84 4.03
N VAL A 63 -1.54 7.09 3.01
CA VAL A 63 -1.90 5.67 2.85
C VAL A 63 -1.43 4.85 4.04
N LYS A 64 -0.20 5.06 4.53
CA LYS A 64 0.33 4.36 5.71
C LYS A 64 -0.51 4.62 6.97
N ALA A 65 -0.97 5.85 7.17
CA ALA A 65 -1.84 6.19 8.30
C ALA A 65 -3.16 5.43 8.25
N VAL A 66 -3.79 5.33 7.07
CA VAL A 66 -5.04 4.58 6.88
C VAL A 66 -4.82 3.08 7.03
N VAL A 67 -3.75 2.54 6.47
CA VAL A 67 -3.33 1.12 6.62
C VAL A 67 -3.19 0.76 8.09
N LYS A 68 -2.50 1.60 8.88
CA LYS A 68 -2.29 1.38 10.32
C LYS A 68 -3.61 1.30 11.11
N GLN A 69 -4.59 2.12 10.77
CA GLN A 69 -5.84 2.24 11.51
C GLN A 69 -6.89 1.21 11.13
N ASN A 70 -6.91 0.75 9.87
CA ASN A 70 -8.06 0.04 9.30
C ASN A 70 -7.74 -1.37 8.79
N PHE A 71 -6.47 -1.72 8.60
CA PHE A 71 -6.07 -3.01 8.04
C PHE A 71 -5.40 -3.91 9.07
N THR A 72 -5.53 -5.22 8.86
CA THR A 72 -4.95 -6.24 9.74
C THR A 72 -3.43 -6.16 9.78
N ALA A 73 -2.82 -6.61 10.89
CA ALA A 73 -1.37 -6.58 11.05
C ALA A 73 -0.61 -7.29 9.92
N ILE A 74 -1.19 -8.32 9.29
CA ILE A 74 -0.54 -9.02 8.18
C ILE A 74 -0.48 -8.17 6.89
N VAL A 75 -1.52 -7.38 6.61
CA VAL A 75 -1.51 -6.42 5.50
C VAL A 75 -0.54 -5.27 5.80
N GLN A 76 -0.48 -4.82 7.06
CA GLN A 76 0.49 -3.81 7.48
C GLN A 76 1.94 -4.30 7.30
N LEU A 77 2.24 -5.55 7.65
CA LEU A 77 3.57 -6.15 7.43
C LEU A 77 3.96 -6.16 5.95
N ALA A 78 3.00 -6.41 5.06
CA ALA A 78 3.24 -6.40 3.62
C ALA A 78 3.46 -4.99 3.04
N LEU A 79 2.63 -4.02 3.45
CA LEU A 79 2.63 -2.68 2.85
C LEU A 79 3.61 -1.70 3.49
N ASN A 80 3.88 -1.81 4.80
CA ASN A 80 4.71 -0.83 5.51
C ASN A 80 6.12 -0.68 4.91
N PRO A 81 6.86 -1.76 4.55
CA PRO A 81 8.18 -1.63 3.93
C PRO A 81 8.10 -0.84 2.61
N ILE A 82 7.13 -1.17 1.76
CA ILE A 82 6.93 -0.51 0.46
C ILE A 82 6.63 0.98 0.65
N LEU A 83 5.75 1.31 1.60
CA LEU A 83 5.38 2.70 1.89
C LEU A 83 6.55 3.46 2.53
N GLU A 84 7.31 2.84 3.42
CA GLU A 84 8.51 3.43 4.03
C GLU A 84 9.59 3.71 2.99
N ASP A 85 9.78 2.84 2.01
CA ASP A 85 10.71 3.09 0.92
C ASP A 85 10.31 4.32 0.11
N ILE A 86 9.02 4.46 -0.19
CA ILE A 86 8.51 5.63 -0.93
C ILE A 86 8.69 6.91 -0.11
N ILE A 87 8.32 6.88 1.17
CA ILE A 87 8.46 8.00 2.10
C ILE A 87 9.92 8.46 2.23
N ASN A 88 10.84 7.50 2.30
CA ASN A 88 12.26 7.77 2.50
C ASN A 88 13.04 7.95 1.18
N GLY A 89 12.36 7.96 0.02
CA GLY A 89 13.01 8.13 -1.28
C GLY A 89 13.87 6.93 -1.72
N ARG A 90 13.63 5.74 -1.16
CA ARG A 90 14.32 4.46 -1.48
C ARG A 90 13.55 3.58 -2.46
N ALA A 91 12.62 4.16 -3.22
CA ALA A 91 11.72 3.43 -4.11
C ALA A 91 12.44 2.49 -5.12
N ASP A 92 13.74 2.67 -5.32
CA ASP A 92 14.59 1.93 -6.26
C ASP A 92 15.61 0.95 -5.59
N ALA A 93 15.60 0.79 -4.25
CA ALA A 93 16.69 0.13 -3.53
C ALA A 93 16.56 -1.40 -3.36
N HIS A 94 15.40 -2.01 -3.59
CA HIS A 94 15.18 -3.44 -3.38
C HIS A 94 15.17 -4.25 -4.69
N THR A 95 16.25 -4.16 -5.48
CA THR A 95 16.60 -5.20 -6.47
C THR A 95 17.76 -6.09 -6.00
N VAL A 96 18.31 -5.89 -4.80
CA VAL A 96 19.41 -6.71 -4.30
C VAL A 96 19.23 -7.07 -2.83
N GLN A 97 18.78 -8.29 -2.57
CA GLN A 97 19.47 -9.25 -1.68
C GLN A 97 18.59 -10.49 -1.46
N ASN A 98 18.60 -11.37 -2.47
CA ASN A 98 18.71 -12.80 -2.20
C ASN A 98 20.20 -13.14 -2.35
N LEU A 99 20.89 -13.28 -1.22
CA LEU A 99 22.15 -14.00 -1.07
C LEU A 99 22.07 -14.80 0.23
#